data_AF-A0A973JVX3-F1
#
_entry.id   AF-A0A973JVX3-F1
#
_cell.length_a   1.000
_cell.length_b   1.000
_cell.length_c   1.000
_cell.angle_alpha   90.00
_cell.angle_beta   90.00
_cell.angle_gamma   90.00
#
_symmetry.space_group_name_H-M   'P 1'
#
loop_
_entity.id
_entity.type
_entity.pdbx_description
1 polymer ?
#
loop_
_entity_poly.entity_id
_entity_poly.type
_entity_poly.pdbx_seq_one_letter_code
_entity_poly.pdbx_strand_id
1 'polypeptide(L)'
;MDDVLPDAHAVRERCLAKDDWVEGYPHRPESWPGLRAMPGLEPGELARVERLVRQATGAKELWVQSAPGGGTLNHNCVQVVGEGESTPRPHTDSRALCRYAAVLYLNPNVPKDCGTSFYRQSLPGGRLGGNVVQAPHNNLVEALGTRFVAPDAFEEDVSVPHRFNRLLLYNANLVHSATGYCGTTLEEKRMTAVFFWMA
;
A
#
# COMPACT_ATOMS: atom_id res chain seq x y z
N MET A 1 6.62 -0.55 -12.50
CA MET A 1 7.87 -1.20 -12.94
C MET A 1 7.68 -2.69 -12.76
N ASP A 2 8.05 -3.50 -13.74
CA ASP A 2 7.78 -4.94 -13.73
C ASP A 2 9.09 -5.71 -13.58
N ASP A 3 8.98 -6.94 -13.07
CA ASP A 3 10.09 -7.86 -12.87
C ASP A 3 11.22 -7.26 -12.02
N VAL A 4 10.84 -6.58 -10.93
CA VAL A 4 11.75 -5.71 -10.17
C VAL A 4 12.78 -6.49 -9.37
N LEU A 5 12.42 -7.60 -8.75
CA LEU A 5 13.36 -8.45 -8.01
C LEU A 5 13.94 -9.53 -8.94
N PRO A 6 15.25 -9.86 -8.83
CA PRO A 6 15.85 -10.96 -9.58
C PRO A 6 15.20 -12.31 -9.27
N ASP A 7 14.80 -12.52 -8.01
CA ASP A 7 14.13 -13.73 -7.55
C ASP A 7 13.00 -13.38 -6.57
N ALA A 8 11.84 -12.98 -7.11
CA ALA A 8 10.66 -12.69 -6.30
C ALA A 8 10.05 -13.95 -5.66
N HIS A 9 10.35 -15.14 -6.21
CA HIS A 9 9.88 -16.40 -5.62
C HIS A 9 10.61 -16.65 -4.31
N ALA A 10 11.94 -16.48 -4.24
CA ALA A 10 12.68 -16.59 -2.99
C ALA A 10 12.13 -15.66 -1.89
N VAL A 11 11.78 -14.42 -2.23
CA VAL A 11 11.14 -13.49 -1.28
C VAL A 11 9.80 -14.04 -0.78
N ARG A 12 8.95 -14.52 -1.70
CA ARG A 12 7.66 -15.11 -1.35
C ARG A 12 7.82 -16.33 -0.44
N GLU A 13 8.71 -17.26 -0.77
CA GLU A 13 8.95 -18.46 0.04
C GLU A 13 9.42 -18.10 1.45
N ARG A 14 10.33 -17.12 1.59
CA ARG A 14 10.71 -16.61 2.91
C ARG A 14 9.54 -15.97 3.66
N CYS A 15 8.65 -15.27 2.97
CA CYS A 15 7.45 -14.70 3.61
C CYS A 15 6.50 -15.80 4.10
N LEU A 16 6.27 -16.85 3.31
CA LEU A 16 5.42 -17.96 3.70
C LEU A 16 5.97 -18.79 4.87
N ALA A 17 7.30 -18.84 4.99
CA ALA A 17 7.97 -19.53 6.09
C ALA A 17 7.96 -18.75 7.42
N LYS A 18 7.42 -17.52 7.45
CA LYS A 18 7.37 -16.70 8.66
C LYS A 18 6.37 -17.22 9.69
N ASP A 19 6.78 -17.20 10.95
CA ASP A 19 5.95 -17.47 12.13
C ASP A 19 5.76 -16.21 13.01
N ASP A 20 6.36 -15.08 12.64
CA ASP A 20 6.41 -13.82 13.39
C ASP A 20 5.36 -12.78 12.95
N TRP A 21 4.22 -13.24 12.43
CA TRP A 21 3.15 -12.37 11.93
C TRP A 21 2.48 -11.57 13.05
N VAL A 22 2.39 -10.25 12.86
CA VAL A 22 1.55 -9.36 13.66
C VAL A 22 0.14 -9.39 13.08
N GLU A 23 -0.85 -9.63 13.93
CA GLU A 23 -2.27 -9.79 13.57
C GLU A 23 -3.01 -8.46 13.55
N GLY A 24 -3.71 -8.18 12.45
CA GLY A 24 -4.64 -7.06 12.29
C GLY A 24 -6.11 -7.51 12.29
N TYR A 25 -7.02 -6.66 11.83
CA TYR A 25 -8.42 -7.05 11.64
C TYR A 25 -8.57 -8.13 10.55
N PRO A 26 -9.42 -9.17 10.72
CA PRO A 26 -10.37 -9.38 11.82
C PRO A 26 -9.80 -10.15 13.02
N HIS A 27 -8.55 -10.60 12.96
CA HIS A 27 -7.90 -11.38 14.01
C HIS A 27 -7.74 -10.60 15.33
N ARG A 28 -7.49 -9.29 15.23
CA ARG A 28 -7.38 -8.33 16.34
C ARG A 28 -8.16 -7.04 16.04
N PRO A 29 -8.57 -6.26 17.07
CA PRO A 29 -9.30 -5.00 16.91
C PRO A 29 -8.39 -3.84 16.45
N GLU A 30 -7.60 -4.09 15.42
CA GLU A 30 -6.67 -3.15 14.83
C GLU A 30 -7.32 -2.35 13.70
N SER A 31 -6.77 -1.16 13.41
CA SER A 31 -7.27 -0.29 12.33
C SER A 31 -6.82 -0.72 10.92
N TRP A 32 -5.96 -1.74 10.84
CA TRP A 32 -5.39 -2.27 9.60
C TRP A 32 -5.70 -3.76 9.48
N PRO A 33 -5.87 -4.28 8.24
CA PRO A 33 -6.33 -5.65 8.05
C PRO A 33 -5.21 -6.67 7.86
N GLY A 34 -5.56 -7.94 8.03
CA GLY A 34 -4.74 -9.10 7.69
C GLY A 34 -3.54 -9.28 8.61
N LEU A 35 -2.43 -9.69 8.02
CA LEU A 35 -1.18 -10.00 8.72
C LEU A 35 -0.05 -9.11 8.23
N ARG A 36 0.86 -8.75 9.15
CA ARG A 36 2.04 -7.93 8.84
C ARG A 36 3.32 -8.56 9.39
N ALA A 37 4.40 -8.45 8.64
CA ALA A 37 5.73 -8.81 9.11
C ALA A 37 6.77 -7.81 8.60
N MET A 38 7.77 -7.51 9.45
CA MET A 38 8.88 -6.59 9.14
C MET A 38 10.20 -7.18 9.63
N PRO A 39 11.29 -7.10 8.85
CA PRO A 39 11.34 -6.57 7.50
C PRO A 39 10.71 -7.52 6.47
N GLY A 40 10.23 -6.95 5.37
CA GLY A 40 9.68 -7.68 4.22
C GLY A 40 10.76 -8.15 3.27
N LEU A 41 11.59 -7.22 2.81
CA LEU A 41 12.75 -7.46 1.94
C LEU A 41 14.05 -7.45 2.73
N GLU A 42 15.02 -8.24 2.27
CA GLU A 42 16.39 -8.20 2.74
C GLU A 42 17.10 -6.91 2.31
N PRO A 43 18.20 -6.49 2.97
CA PRO A 43 18.86 -5.21 2.67
C PRO A 43 19.26 -5.03 1.20
N GLY A 44 19.74 -6.08 0.52
CA GLY A 44 20.12 -6.01 -0.90
C GLY A 44 18.93 -5.84 -1.85
N GLU A 45 17.80 -6.47 -1.52
CA GLU A 45 16.54 -6.38 -2.26
C GLU A 45 15.92 -4.99 -2.08
N LEU A 46 15.88 -4.48 -0.85
CA LEU A 46 15.42 -3.13 -0.53
C LEU A 46 16.28 -2.07 -1.24
N ALA A 47 17.62 -2.19 -1.16
CA ALA A 47 18.52 -1.25 -1.83
C ALA A 47 18.33 -1.21 -3.35
N ARG A 48 17.91 -2.33 -3.96
CA ARG A 48 17.54 -2.37 -5.37
C ARG A 48 16.24 -1.64 -5.64
N VAL A 49 15.20 -1.87 -4.84
CA VAL A 49 13.93 -1.13 -4.92
C VAL A 49 14.18 0.37 -4.80
N GLU A 50 14.92 0.81 -3.79
CA GLU A 50 15.20 2.24 -3.55
C GLU A 50 16.03 2.88 -4.68
N ARG A 51 16.91 2.13 -5.32
CA ARG A 51 17.61 2.60 -6.52
C ARG A 51 16.65 2.82 -7.69
N LEU A 52 15.71 1.90 -7.92
CA LEU A 52 14.69 2.06 -8.97
C LEU A 52 13.76 3.24 -8.67
N VAL A 53 13.38 3.42 -7.40
CA VAL A 53 12.54 4.56 -6.97
C VAL A 53 13.26 5.87 -7.23
N ARG A 54 14.52 6.03 -6.80
CA ARG A 54 15.31 7.24 -7.08
C ARG A 54 15.45 7.53 -8.57
N GLN A 55 15.66 6.50 -9.39
CA GLN A 55 15.72 6.65 -10.85
C GLN A 55 14.38 7.11 -11.44
N ALA A 56 13.25 6.58 -10.95
CA ALA A 56 11.93 6.93 -11.44
C ALA A 56 11.45 8.32 -11.00
N THR A 57 11.85 8.78 -9.81
CA THR A 57 11.38 10.05 -9.23
C THR A 57 12.36 11.21 -9.41
N GLY A 58 13.64 10.91 -9.66
CA GLY A 58 14.72 11.89 -9.60
C GLY A 58 15.13 12.30 -8.18
N ALA A 59 14.60 11.64 -7.15
CA ALA A 59 14.97 11.90 -5.76
C ALA A 59 16.46 11.58 -5.52
N LYS A 60 17.16 12.47 -4.83
CA LYS A 60 18.58 12.27 -4.48
C LYS A 60 18.75 11.31 -3.30
N GLU A 61 17.82 11.38 -2.37
CA GLU A 61 17.78 10.61 -1.14
C GLU A 61 16.36 10.09 -0.92
N LEU A 62 16.26 8.98 -0.18
CA LEU A 62 15.01 8.46 0.33
C LEU A 62 15.23 8.16 1.81
N TRP A 63 14.28 8.51 2.67
CA TRP A 63 14.36 8.19 4.09
C TRP A 63 12.99 7.88 4.69
N VAL A 64 13.01 7.15 5.81
CA VAL A 64 11.82 6.89 6.62
C VAL A 64 11.69 8.00 7.65
N GLN A 65 10.56 8.71 7.63
CA GLN A 65 10.31 9.81 8.55
C GLN A 65 9.69 9.31 9.86
N SER A 66 10.21 9.79 10.98
CA SER A 66 9.60 9.59 12.30
C SER A 66 8.40 10.52 12.50
N ALA A 67 7.31 9.96 12.99
CA ALA A 67 6.17 10.70 13.53
C ALA A 67 6.54 11.40 14.85
N PRO A 68 5.79 12.43 15.28
CA PRO A 68 6.06 13.15 16.54
C PRO A 68 6.15 12.27 17.80
N GLY A 69 5.54 11.08 17.77
CA GLY A 69 5.62 10.08 18.86
C GLY A 69 6.72 9.03 18.71
N GLY A 70 7.66 9.20 17.77
CA GLY A 70 8.78 8.28 17.54
C GLY A 70 8.48 7.06 16.66
N GLY A 71 7.20 6.77 16.37
CA GLY A 71 6.81 5.73 15.42
C GLY A 71 7.11 6.11 13.97
N THR A 72 7.09 5.13 13.07
CA THR A 72 7.24 5.32 11.62
C THR A 72 6.06 4.67 10.90
N LEU A 73 5.87 5.00 9.62
CA LEU A 73 5.04 4.15 8.76
C LEU A 73 5.70 2.78 8.63
N ASN A 74 4.91 1.73 8.45
CA ASN A 74 5.41 0.35 8.26
C ASN A 74 6.13 0.19 6.91
N HIS A 75 7.31 0.79 6.82
CA HIS A 75 8.19 0.77 5.67
C HIS A 75 8.89 -0.59 5.55
N ASN A 76 9.00 -1.12 4.34
CA ASN A 76 9.52 -2.47 4.09
C ASN A 76 8.77 -3.52 4.91
N CYS A 77 7.44 -3.48 4.84
CA CYS A 77 6.53 -4.38 5.54
C CYS A 77 5.83 -5.28 4.53
N VAL A 78 5.84 -6.59 4.77
CA VAL A 78 4.96 -7.50 4.02
C VAL A 78 3.58 -7.48 4.69
N GLN A 79 2.55 -7.37 3.86
CA GLN A 79 1.14 -7.42 4.23
C GLN A 79 0.49 -8.60 3.51
N VAL A 80 -0.27 -9.40 4.23
CA VAL A 80 -1.06 -10.51 3.66
C VAL A 80 -2.51 -10.31 4.09
N VAL A 81 -3.40 -10.12 3.11
CA VAL A 81 -4.82 -9.85 3.38
C VAL A 81 -5.69 -10.73 2.49
N GLY A 82 -6.64 -11.43 3.11
CA GLY A 82 -7.53 -12.37 2.48
C GLY A 82 -8.93 -11.85 2.18
N GLU A 83 -9.68 -12.69 1.49
CA GLU A 83 -11.10 -12.46 1.25
C GLU A 83 -11.86 -12.33 2.59
N GLY A 84 -12.71 -11.32 2.70
CA GLY A 84 -13.49 -11.04 3.92
C GLY A 84 -12.69 -10.40 5.07
N GLU A 85 -11.36 -10.29 4.98
CA GLU A 85 -10.55 -9.62 6.01
C GLU A 85 -10.58 -8.09 5.87
N SER A 86 -10.93 -7.58 4.69
CA SER A 86 -11.11 -6.15 4.45
C SER A 86 -11.94 -5.89 3.19
N THR A 87 -12.26 -4.62 2.98
CA THR A 87 -12.88 -4.08 1.78
C THR A 87 -12.01 -2.93 1.25
N PRO A 88 -12.20 -2.48 0.00
CA PRO A 88 -11.60 -1.24 -0.45
C PRO A 88 -11.92 -0.10 0.52
N ARG A 89 -10.87 0.58 0.96
CA ARG A 89 -10.89 1.69 1.91
C ARG A 89 -10.05 2.83 1.30
N PRO A 90 -10.65 3.69 0.48
CA PRO A 90 -9.96 4.83 -0.10
C PRO A 90 -9.34 5.71 1.00
N HIS A 91 -8.04 5.94 0.92
CA HIS A 91 -7.29 6.78 1.86
C HIS A 91 -6.11 7.46 1.15
N THR A 92 -5.47 8.37 1.86
CA THR A 92 -4.15 8.89 1.47
C THR A 92 -3.17 8.60 2.59
N ASP A 93 -1.90 8.42 2.25
CA ASP A 93 -0.85 8.40 3.26
C ASP A 93 -0.57 9.82 3.76
N SER A 94 0.03 9.93 4.94
CA SER A 94 0.35 11.22 5.53
C SER A 94 1.46 11.93 4.75
N ARG A 95 1.17 13.12 4.22
CA ARG A 95 2.13 14.02 3.57
C ARG A 95 3.30 14.42 4.47
N ALA A 96 3.11 14.40 5.78
CA ALA A 96 4.16 14.71 6.75
C ALA A 96 5.18 13.57 6.92
N LEU A 97 4.81 12.34 6.51
CA LEU A 97 5.60 11.13 6.74
C LEU A 97 5.96 10.38 5.45
N CYS A 98 5.27 10.68 4.35
CA CYS A 98 5.44 9.99 3.08
C CYS A 98 5.24 10.95 1.90
N ARG A 99 6.26 11.03 1.04
CA ARG A 99 6.19 11.67 -0.28
C ARG A 99 5.82 10.64 -1.35
N TYR A 100 6.48 9.49 -1.33
CA TYR A 100 6.29 8.40 -2.28
C TYR A 100 5.97 7.11 -1.55
N ALA A 101 4.90 6.45 -1.98
CA ALA A 101 4.51 5.14 -1.52
C ALA A 101 4.66 4.12 -2.65
N ALA A 102 4.95 2.87 -2.30
CA ALA A 102 4.97 1.80 -3.27
C ALA A 102 4.43 0.47 -2.73
N VAL A 103 3.88 -0.32 -3.66
CA VAL A 103 3.40 -1.68 -3.43
C VAL A 103 4.13 -2.62 -4.38
N LEU A 104 4.81 -3.62 -3.84
CA LEU A 104 5.39 -4.74 -4.58
C LEU A 104 4.50 -5.97 -4.42
N TYR A 105 3.99 -6.49 -5.52
CA TYR A 105 3.13 -7.67 -5.55
C TYR A 105 3.95 -8.96 -5.48
N LEU A 106 3.71 -9.80 -4.47
CA LEU A 106 4.54 -10.96 -4.14
C LEU A 106 3.84 -12.31 -4.30
N ASN A 107 2.63 -12.36 -4.86
CA ASN A 107 1.93 -13.63 -5.09
C ASN A 107 1.68 -13.91 -6.59
N PRO A 108 2.14 -15.04 -7.17
CA PRO A 108 1.99 -15.30 -8.61
C PRO A 108 0.54 -15.56 -9.05
N ASN A 109 -0.29 -16.14 -8.17
CA ASN A 109 -1.60 -16.67 -8.52
C ASN A 109 -2.73 -15.89 -7.84
N VAL A 110 -2.74 -14.57 -8.03
CA VAL A 110 -3.77 -13.67 -7.49
C VAL A 110 -4.57 -13.05 -8.63
N PRO A 111 -5.92 -12.97 -8.52
CA PRO A 111 -6.77 -12.30 -9.49
C PRO A 111 -6.29 -10.88 -9.85
N LYS A 112 -6.47 -10.46 -11.10
CA LYS A 112 -5.99 -9.16 -11.59
C LYS A 112 -6.64 -7.98 -10.84
N ASP A 113 -7.87 -8.14 -10.39
CA ASP A 113 -8.66 -7.19 -9.61
C ASP A 113 -8.27 -7.14 -8.12
N CYS A 114 -7.23 -7.85 -7.70
CA CYS A 114 -6.60 -7.69 -6.38
C CYS A 114 -5.38 -6.75 -6.42
N GLY A 115 -5.40 -5.78 -7.33
CA GLY A 115 -4.33 -4.81 -7.56
C GLY A 115 -4.38 -3.62 -6.60
N THR A 116 -4.21 -2.42 -7.16
CA THR A 116 -4.35 -1.15 -6.44
C THR A 116 -5.17 -0.19 -7.30
N SER A 117 -6.17 0.44 -6.69
CA SER A 117 -7.04 1.43 -7.32
C SER A 117 -6.77 2.82 -6.77
N PHE A 118 -6.96 3.81 -7.62
CA PHE A 118 -6.95 5.24 -7.32
C PHE A 118 -8.35 5.79 -7.52
N TYR A 119 -8.72 6.75 -6.68
CA TYR A 119 -10.10 7.21 -6.57
C TYR A 119 -10.22 8.72 -6.73
N ARG A 120 -11.38 9.17 -7.19
CA ARG A 120 -11.80 10.57 -7.18
C ARG A 120 -12.97 10.76 -6.24
N GLN A 121 -13.04 11.91 -5.59
CA GLN A 121 -14.19 12.25 -4.75
C GLN A 121 -15.45 12.36 -5.61
N SER A 122 -16.52 11.69 -5.21
CA SER A 122 -17.84 11.83 -5.82
C SER A 122 -18.49 13.13 -5.36
N LEU A 123 -18.97 13.95 -6.31
CA LEU A 123 -19.67 15.21 -6.02
C LEU A 123 -21.12 15.15 -6.54
N PRO A 124 -22.03 15.98 -5.97
CA PRO A 124 -23.42 16.04 -6.43
C PRO A 124 -23.54 16.25 -7.94
N GLY A 125 -24.50 15.54 -8.55
CA GLY A 125 -24.76 15.59 -9.99
C GLY A 125 -23.80 14.76 -10.83
N GLY A 126 -23.13 13.74 -10.25
CA GLY A 126 -22.25 12.82 -10.98
C GLY A 126 -20.91 13.45 -11.40
N ARG A 127 -20.49 14.52 -10.73
CA ARG A 127 -19.22 15.19 -11.01
C ARG A 127 -18.10 14.52 -10.22
N LEU A 128 -16.93 14.39 -10.84
CA LEU A 128 -15.73 13.90 -10.17
C LEU A 128 -14.88 15.06 -9.64
N GLY A 129 -14.61 15.03 -8.34
CA GLY A 129 -13.74 15.95 -7.62
C GLY A 129 -12.26 15.59 -7.74
N GLY A 130 -11.47 16.03 -6.75
CA GLY A 130 -10.04 15.75 -6.68
C GLY A 130 -9.71 14.31 -6.27
N ASN A 131 -8.48 13.89 -6.54
CA ASN A 131 -7.88 12.62 -6.13
C ASN A 131 -6.63 12.80 -5.27
N VAL A 132 -6.34 14.01 -4.79
CA VAL A 132 -5.14 14.32 -4.01
C VAL A 132 -5.48 15.13 -2.78
N VAL A 133 -4.79 14.84 -1.68
CA VAL A 133 -4.76 15.73 -0.50
C VAL A 133 -3.61 16.73 -0.65
N GLN A 134 -3.88 17.99 -0.33
CA GLN A 134 -2.95 19.12 -0.42
C GLN A 134 -2.88 19.85 0.93
N ALA A 135 -1.92 20.77 1.07
CA ALA A 135 -1.84 21.63 2.24
C ALA A 135 -3.13 22.45 2.42
N PRO A 136 -3.57 22.72 3.66
CA PRO A 136 -2.86 22.48 4.93
C PRO A 136 -3.00 21.05 5.50
N HIS A 137 -3.78 20.17 4.87
CA HIS A 137 -4.06 18.83 5.41
C HIS A 137 -2.95 17.83 5.05
N ASN A 138 -2.66 16.91 5.97
CA ASN A 138 -1.67 15.86 5.74
C ASN A 138 -2.26 14.59 5.12
N ASN A 139 -3.52 14.30 5.38
CA ASN A 139 -4.19 13.08 4.91
C ASN A 139 -5.69 13.32 4.72
N LEU A 140 -6.39 12.30 4.22
CA LEU A 140 -7.81 12.39 3.89
C LEU A 140 -8.71 12.59 5.12
N VAL A 141 -8.34 11.99 6.26
CA VAL A 141 -9.08 12.15 7.52
C VAL A 141 -9.05 13.61 7.97
N GLU A 142 -7.89 14.26 7.89
CA GLU A 142 -7.76 15.69 8.20
C GLU A 142 -8.52 16.58 7.22
N ALA A 143 -8.50 16.23 5.92
CA ALA A 143 -9.17 17.01 4.88
C ALA A 143 -10.71 16.93 4.98
N LEU A 144 -11.25 15.78 5.38
CA LEU A 144 -12.69 15.56 5.50
C LEU A 144 -13.23 15.78 6.93
N GLY A 145 -12.35 15.88 7.92
CA GLY A 145 -12.73 16.01 9.33
C GLY A 145 -13.38 14.74 9.92
N THR A 146 -13.33 13.61 9.22
CA THR A 146 -13.94 12.34 9.64
C THR A 146 -13.10 11.15 9.20
N ARG A 147 -13.11 10.08 10.01
CA ARG A 147 -12.53 8.78 9.64
C ARG A 147 -13.47 7.95 8.79
N PHE A 148 -14.78 8.19 8.90
CA PHE A 148 -15.81 7.45 8.19
C PHE A 148 -16.44 8.35 7.15
N VAL A 149 -16.31 7.93 5.90
CA VAL A 149 -16.96 8.55 4.74
C VAL A 149 -18.08 7.65 4.26
N ALA A 150 -19.07 8.22 3.58
CA ALA A 150 -20.11 7.43 2.95
C ALA A 150 -19.49 6.45 1.93
N PRO A 151 -20.02 5.23 1.76
CA PRO A 151 -19.47 4.25 0.83
C PRO A 151 -19.36 4.74 -0.62
N ASP A 152 -20.20 5.69 -1.02
CA ASP A 152 -20.28 6.30 -2.35
C ASP A 152 -19.51 7.64 -2.45
N ALA A 153 -18.77 8.03 -1.40
CA ALA A 153 -18.01 9.28 -1.38
C ALA A 153 -16.83 9.29 -2.38
N PHE A 154 -16.46 8.14 -2.91
CA PHE A 154 -15.36 7.96 -3.85
C PHE A 154 -15.76 7.03 -4.99
N GLU A 155 -15.33 7.40 -6.20
CA GLU A 155 -15.45 6.59 -7.41
C GLU A 155 -14.06 6.11 -7.82
N GLU A 156 -13.94 4.84 -8.21
CA GLU A 156 -12.71 4.32 -8.81
C GLU A 156 -12.45 5.03 -10.15
N ASP A 157 -11.26 5.59 -10.31
CA ASP A 157 -10.84 6.33 -11.52
C ASP A 157 -9.85 5.51 -12.35
N VAL A 158 -8.83 4.95 -11.68
CA VAL A 158 -7.80 4.13 -12.32
C VAL A 158 -7.49 2.92 -11.45
N SER A 159 -7.53 1.72 -12.03
CA SER A 159 -7.04 0.50 -11.40
C SER A 159 -5.78 -0.04 -12.10
N VAL A 160 -4.80 -0.40 -11.28
CA VAL A 160 -3.58 -1.08 -11.73
C VAL A 160 -3.72 -2.54 -11.33
N PRO A 161 -3.74 -3.49 -12.29
CA PRO A 161 -3.97 -4.87 -11.98
C PRO A 161 -2.80 -5.47 -11.22
N HIS A 162 -3.12 -6.44 -10.36
CA HIS A 162 -2.11 -7.27 -9.72
C HIS A 162 -1.25 -7.95 -10.80
N ARG A 163 0.07 -7.80 -10.68
CA ARG A 163 1.05 -8.54 -11.48
C ARG A 163 2.19 -8.92 -10.56
N PHE A 164 2.50 -10.20 -10.46
CA PHE A 164 3.61 -10.67 -9.66
C PHE A 164 4.93 -10.00 -10.06
N ASN A 165 5.74 -9.63 -9.06
CA ASN A 165 7.00 -8.92 -9.21
C ASN A 165 6.90 -7.52 -9.86
N ARG A 166 5.70 -6.92 -9.85
CA ARG A 166 5.51 -5.49 -10.20
C ARG A 166 5.61 -4.63 -8.95
N LEU A 167 6.42 -3.58 -9.05
CA LEU A 167 6.43 -2.44 -8.13
C LEU A 167 5.56 -1.31 -8.72
N LEU A 168 4.47 -1.01 -8.04
CA LEU A 168 3.66 0.17 -8.29
C LEU A 168 4.11 1.29 -7.36
N LEU A 169 4.66 2.36 -7.93
CA LEU A 169 5.15 3.55 -7.23
C LEU A 169 4.22 4.73 -7.53
N TYR A 170 3.85 5.50 -6.53
CA TYR A 170 2.93 6.64 -6.66
C TYR A 170 3.18 7.72 -5.61
N ASN A 171 2.65 8.92 -5.86
CA ASN A 171 2.64 9.98 -4.84
C ASN A 171 1.70 9.59 -3.70
N ALA A 172 2.20 9.63 -2.47
CA ALA A 172 1.51 9.08 -1.31
C ALA A 172 0.21 9.84 -0.94
N ASN A 173 0.09 11.08 -1.43
CA ASN A 173 -1.09 11.92 -1.22
C ASN A 173 -2.23 11.68 -2.23
N LEU A 174 -2.09 10.73 -3.15
CA LEU A 174 -3.17 10.27 -4.01
C LEU A 174 -4.16 9.41 -3.22
N VAL A 175 -5.46 9.58 -3.47
CA VAL A 175 -6.50 8.74 -2.86
C VAL A 175 -6.43 7.36 -3.50
N HIS A 176 -6.16 6.35 -2.70
CA HIS A 176 -5.91 4.99 -3.17
C HIS A 176 -6.41 3.91 -2.20
N SER A 177 -6.50 2.69 -2.70
CA SER A 177 -6.75 1.49 -1.90
C SER A 177 -6.31 0.22 -2.64
N ALA A 178 -6.25 -0.91 -1.95
CA ALA A 178 -6.28 -2.19 -2.65
C ALA A 178 -7.61 -2.31 -3.41
N THR A 179 -7.54 -2.76 -4.66
CA THR A 179 -8.75 -2.94 -5.51
C THR A 179 -9.66 -4.03 -4.94
N GLY A 180 -9.05 -5.09 -4.41
CA GLY A 180 -9.75 -6.24 -3.86
C GLY A 180 -8.78 -7.13 -3.08
N TYR A 181 -9.37 -8.12 -2.40
CA TYR A 181 -8.66 -9.14 -1.63
C TYR A 181 -9.22 -10.50 -2.00
N CYS A 182 -8.38 -11.53 -1.95
CA CYS A 182 -8.71 -12.89 -2.36
C CYS A 182 -8.05 -13.90 -1.42
N GLY A 183 -8.47 -15.17 -1.52
CA GLY A 183 -7.79 -16.28 -0.87
C GLY A 183 -8.08 -16.38 0.63
N THR A 184 -7.97 -17.61 1.14
CA THR A 184 -8.25 -17.91 2.56
C THR A 184 -7.03 -18.47 3.29
N THR A 185 -6.09 -19.06 2.55
CA THR A 185 -4.79 -19.54 3.06
C THR A 185 -3.69 -18.50 2.83
N LEU A 186 -2.60 -18.54 3.62
CA LEU A 186 -1.52 -17.56 3.53
C LEU A 186 -0.94 -17.46 2.10
N GLU A 187 -0.91 -18.58 1.39
CA GLU A 187 -0.42 -18.78 0.05
C GLU A 187 -1.31 -18.16 -1.04
N GLU A 188 -2.62 -18.12 -0.81
CA GLU A 188 -3.63 -17.61 -1.75
C GLU A 188 -3.92 -16.12 -1.53
N LYS A 189 -3.69 -15.64 -0.30
CA LYS A 189 -4.01 -14.27 0.10
C LYS A 189 -3.24 -13.24 -0.72
N ARG A 190 -3.78 -12.03 -0.81
CA ARG A 190 -3.09 -10.90 -1.45
C ARG A 190 -1.86 -10.53 -0.63
N MET A 191 -0.68 -10.93 -1.10
CA MET A 191 0.61 -10.65 -0.46
C MET A 191 1.33 -9.51 -1.18
N THR A 192 1.67 -8.47 -0.42
CA THR A 192 2.41 -7.32 -0.93
C THR A 192 3.46 -6.81 0.05
N ALA A 193 4.64 -6.43 -0.43
CA ALA A 193 5.54 -5.58 0.35
C ALA A 193 5.18 -4.11 0.11
N VAL A 194 5.04 -3.33 1.17
CA VAL A 194 4.71 -1.90 1.13
C VAL A 194 5.88 -1.05 1.60
N PHE A 195 6.02 0.12 0.98
CA PHE A 195 7.12 1.04 1.22
C PHE A 195 6.63 2.48 1.28
N PHE A 196 7.23 3.25 2.17
CA PHE A 196 6.92 4.66 2.40
C PHE A 196 8.21 5.44 2.54
N TRP A 197 8.39 6.49 1.73
CA TRP A 197 9.59 7.31 1.76
C TRP A 197 9.22 8.79 1.74
N MET A 198 9.97 9.58 2.50
CA MET A 198 10.25 10.96 2.14
C MET A 198 11.37 11.02 1.10
N ALA A 199 11.48 12.14 0.39
CA ALA A 199 12.37 12.31 -0.76
C ALA A 199 12.69 13.77 -1.03
#